data_AF-A0A2N5T3W5-F1
#
_entry.id   AF-A0A2N5T3W5-F1
#
_cell.length_a   1.000
_cell.length_b   1.000
_cell.length_c   1.000
_cell.angle_alpha   90.00
_cell.angle_beta   90.00
_cell.angle_gamma   90.00
#
_symmetry.space_group_name_H-M   'P 1'
#
loop_
_entity.id
_entity.type
_entity.pdbx_description
1 polymer ?
#
loop_
_entity_poly.entity_id
_entity_poly.type
_entity_poly.pdbx_seq_one_letter_code
_entity_poly.pdbx_strand_id
1 'polypeptide(L)'
;MYLPPAIRFDDRLDARSTLLINPLHIEERKRQSFQTIKKRLLHRHIKRVIRMVKSLIPVIKFRLHDMSTTASAVCSGLQGLLDTLESDDPKELNSDNMFSEADYIRTWLKEALFHVFLYFAPLIPETQGLPDQNHIKSWFIVWFTQFNLAIQNFIRAADTLSRC
;
A
#
# COMPACT_ATOMS: atom_id res chain seq x y z
N MET A 1 -31.01 -50.61 -85.41
CA MET A 1 -29.75 -50.50 -84.64
C MET A 1 -29.65 -49.04 -84.19
N TYR A 2 -30.09 -48.74 -82.97
CA TYR A 2 -30.15 -47.38 -82.41
C TYR A 2 -28.85 -47.10 -81.66
N LEU A 3 -28.13 -46.02 -82.00
CA LEU A 3 -27.08 -45.45 -81.15
C LEU A 3 -27.66 -44.27 -80.35
N PRO A 4 -27.39 -44.17 -79.03
CA PRO A 4 -27.77 -43.00 -78.24
C PRO A 4 -26.75 -41.84 -78.40
N PRO A 5 -27.14 -40.58 -78.07
CA PRO A 5 -26.30 -39.42 -78.28
C PRO A 5 -25.14 -39.36 -77.28
N ALA A 6 -24.01 -38.80 -77.73
CA ALA A 6 -22.84 -38.52 -76.92
C ALA A 6 -23.20 -37.69 -75.67
N ILE A 7 -22.79 -38.19 -74.50
CA ILE A 7 -22.79 -37.44 -73.25
C ILE A 7 -21.86 -36.25 -73.45
N ARG A 8 -22.44 -35.05 -73.55
CA ARG A 8 -21.72 -33.79 -73.46
C ARG A 8 -21.23 -33.68 -72.02
N PHE A 9 -19.95 -33.97 -71.78
CA PHE A 9 -19.32 -33.54 -70.53
C PHE A 9 -19.36 -32.01 -70.51
N ASP A 10 -20.10 -31.48 -69.55
CA ASP A 10 -20.14 -30.06 -69.26
C ASP A 10 -18.78 -29.70 -68.63
N ASP A 11 -17.88 -29.13 -69.44
CA ASP A 11 -16.60 -28.53 -69.02
C ASP A 11 -16.81 -27.23 -68.21
N ARG A 12 -17.81 -27.23 -67.31
CA ARG A 12 -18.02 -26.23 -66.26
C ARG A 12 -17.73 -26.80 -64.89
N LEU A 13 -16.72 -27.66 -64.79
CA LEU A 13 -16.02 -27.93 -63.54
C LEU A 13 -15.21 -26.68 -63.16
N ASP A 14 -15.92 -25.76 -62.53
CA ASP A 14 -15.47 -24.80 -61.53
C ASP A 14 -14.00 -24.39 -61.61
N ALA A 15 -13.75 -23.40 -62.49
CA ALA A 15 -12.65 -22.44 -62.34
C ALA A 15 -12.77 -21.57 -61.06
N ARG A 16 -13.47 -22.05 -60.03
CA ARG A 16 -13.72 -21.37 -58.74
C ARG A 16 -13.18 -22.12 -57.52
N SER A 17 -12.59 -23.31 -57.67
CA SER A 17 -12.13 -24.11 -56.53
C SER A 17 -10.61 -24.12 -56.28
N THR A 18 -9.87 -23.18 -56.85
CA THR A 18 -8.47 -22.94 -56.46
C THR A 18 -8.31 -21.51 -55.95
N LEU A 19 -8.94 -21.22 -54.82
CA LEU A 19 -8.42 -20.17 -53.92
C LEU A 19 -7.05 -20.65 -53.43
N LEU A 20 -6.01 -20.44 -54.24
CA LEU A 20 -4.63 -20.40 -53.80
C LEU A 20 -4.55 -19.27 -52.77
N ILE A 21 -4.80 -19.60 -51.50
CA ILE A 21 -4.56 -18.68 -50.41
C ILE A 21 -3.06 -18.44 -50.38
N ASN A 22 -2.64 -17.28 -50.89
CA ASN A 22 -1.24 -16.90 -51.00
C ASN A 22 -0.55 -17.06 -49.62
N PRO A 23 0.45 -17.96 -49.48
CA PRO A 23 1.11 -18.23 -48.19
C PRO A 23 1.68 -16.97 -47.52
N LEU A 24 2.12 -16.01 -48.33
CA LEU A 24 2.64 -14.72 -47.85
C LEU A 24 1.53 -13.90 -47.13
N HIS A 25 0.33 -13.90 -47.70
CA HIS A 25 -0.84 -13.22 -47.12
C HIS A 25 -1.28 -13.88 -45.82
N ILE A 26 -1.13 -15.20 -45.69
CA ILE A 26 -1.43 -15.93 -44.44
C ILE A 26 -0.44 -15.52 -43.34
N GLU A 27 0.86 -15.46 -43.64
CA GLU A 27 1.89 -15.11 -42.67
C GLU A 27 1.82 -13.65 -42.21
N GLU A 28 1.48 -12.71 -43.11
CA GLU A 28 1.21 -11.32 -42.71
C GLU A 28 -0.01 -11.20 -41.79
N ARG A 29 -1.08 -11.93 -42.10
CA ARG A 29 -2.30 -11.95 -41.28
C ARG A 29 -2.02 -12.56 -39.90
N LYS A 30 -1.18 -13.60 -39.82
CA LYS A 30 -0.70 -14.17 -38.54
C LYS A 30 0.15 -13.17 -37.76
N ARG A 31 1.10 -12.47 -38.40
CA ARG A 31 1.90 -11.42 -37.74
C ARG A 31 1.03 -10.29 -37.18
N GLN A 32 0.09 -9.78 -37.97
CA GLN A 32 -0.83 -8.73 -37.52
C GLN A 32 -1.74 -9.21 -36.39
N SER A 33 -2.22 -10.46 -36.44
CA SER A 33 -3.00 -11.06 -35.36
C SER A 33 -2.18 -11.17 -34.07
N PHE A 34 -0.94 -11.68 -34.16
CA PHE A 34 -0.03 -11.80 -33.03
C PHE A 34 0.30 -10.45 -32.39
N GLN A 35 0.57 -9.42 -33.20
CA GLN A 35 0.82 -8.06 -32.71
C GLN A 35 -0.41 -7.46 -32.02
N THR A 36 -1.61 -7.71 -32.55
CA THR A 36 -2.87 -7.30 -31.94
C THR A 36 -3.08 -7.98 -30.58
N ILE A 37 -2.81 -9.27 -30.47
CA ILE A 37 -2.91 -10.03 -29.21
C ILE A 37 -1.92 -9.47 -28.19
N LYS A 38 -0.66 -9.24 -28.58
CA LYS A 38 0.37 -8.68 -27.70
C LYS A 38 -0.03 -7.29 -27.18
N LYS A 39 -0.55 -6.41 -28.04
CA LYS A 39 -1.08 -5.09 -27.64
C LYS A 39 -2.23 -5.21 -26.64
N ARG A 40 -3.18 -6.12 -26.87
CA ARG A 40 -4.33 -6.36 -25.96
C ARG A 40 -3.87 -6.88 -24.59
N LEU A 41 -2.91 -7.80 -24.58
CA LEU A 41 -2.32 -8.33 -23.35
C LEU A 41 -1.59 -7.24 -22.56
N LEU A 42 -0.76 -6.44 -23.24
CA LEU A 42 -0.05 -5.32 -22.63
C LEU A 42 -1.04 -4.28 -22.06
N HIS A 43 -2.06 -3.91 -22.84
CA HIS A 43 -3.11 -3.00 -22.37
C HIS A 43 -3.85 -3.53 -21.15
N ARG A 44 -4.17 -4.84 -21.12
CA ARG A 44 -4.81 -5.50 -19.97
C ARG A 44 -3.92 -5.45 -18.72
N HIS A 45 -2.61 -5.65 -18.86
CA HIS A 45 -1.66 -5.54 -17.76
C HIS A 45 -1.53 -4.10 -17.25
N ILE A 46 -1.33 -3.14 -18.15
CA ILE A 46 -1.27 -1.71 -17.79
C ILE A 46 -2.54 -1.27 -17.05
N LYS A 47 -3.73 -1.68 -17.53
CA LYS A 47 -5.00 -1.33 -16.88
C LYS A 47 -5.15 -1.94 -15.48
N ARG A 48 -4.60 -3.14 -15.25
CA ARG A 48 -4.56 -3.76 -13.90
C ARG A 48 -3.63 -2.98 -12.97
N VAL A 49 -2.43 -2.63 -13.45
CA VAL A 49 -1.46 -1.83 -12.67
C VAL A 49 -2.05 -0.46 -12.32
N ILE A 50 -2.65 0.24 -13.29
CA ILE A 50 -3.31 1.54 -13.05
C ILE A 50 -4.42 1.40 -11.99
N ARG A 51 -5.21 0.33 -12.05
CA ARG A 51 -6.27 0.08 -11.06
C ARG A 51 -5.68 -0.15 -9.66
N MET A 52 -4.62 -0.93 -9.56
CA MET A 52 -3.90 -1.14 -8.30
C MET A 52 -3.35 0.17 -7.74
N VAL A 53 -2.64 0.96 -8.56
CA VAL A 53 -2.09 2.26 -8.14
C VAL A 53 -3.22 3.19 -7.66
N LYS A 54 -4.32 3.28 -8.40
CA LYS A 54 -5.49 4.07 -7.99
C LYS A 54 -6.12 3.60 -6.67
N SER A 55 -6.13 2.29 -6.41
CA SER A 55 -6.62 1.76 -5.13
C SER A 55 -5.69 2.03 -3.94
N LEU A 56 -4.39 2.27 -4.20
CA LEU A 56 -3.42 2.59 -3.16
C LEU A 56 -3.46 4.07 -2.74
N ILE A 57 -3.84 4.98 -3.65
CA ILE A 57 -3.98 6.42 -3.35
C ILE A 57 -4.85 6.69 -2.11
N PRO A 58 -6.09 6.19 -1.99
CA PRO A 58 -6.92 6.43 -0.82
C PRO A 58 -6.35 5.77 0.44
N VAL A 59 -5.70 4.62 0.32
CA VAL A 59 -5.05 3.93 1.46
C VAL A 59 -3.89 4.76 2.01
N ILE A 60 -3.01 5.25 1.13
CA ILE A 60 -1.88 6.10 1.53
C ILE A 60 -2.38 7.42 2.11
N LYS A 61 -3.40 8.04 1.50
CA LYS A 61 -4.02 9.26 2.00
C LYS A 61 -4.63 9.07 3.39
N PHE A 62 -5.36 7.97 3.59
CA PHE A 62 -5.95 7.61 4.88
C PHE A 62 -4.88 7.40 5.95
N ARG A 63 -3.80 6.65 5.63
CA ARG A 63 -2.70 6.41 6.57
C ARG A 63 -1.93 7.68 6.96
N LEU A 64 -1.76 8.62 6.03
CA LEU A 64 -1.17 9.93 6.34
C LEU A 64 -2.07 10.77 7.26
N HIS A 65 -3.38 10.74 7.03
CA HIS A 65 -4.35 11.41 7.90
C HIS A 65 -4.35 10.83 9.32
N ASP A 66 -4.37 9.49 9.45
CA ASP A 66 -4.29 8.82 10.75
C ASP A 66 -2.96 9.12 11.47
N MET A 67 -1.84 9.12 10.74
CA MET A 67 -0.54 9.48 11.31
C MET A 67 -0.51 10.93 11.80
N SER A 68 -1.08 11.88 11.04
CA SER A 68 -1.19 13.27 11.48
C SER A 68 -2.07 13.39 12.73
N THR A 69 -3.18 12.66 12.78
CA THR A 69 -4.12 12.69 13.91
C THR A 69 -3.47 12.12 15.17
N THR A 70 -2.82 10.97 15.05
CA THR A 70 -2.12 10.30 16.16
C THR A 70 -0.93 11.13 16.65
N ALA A 71 -0.16 11.76 15.76
CA ALA A 71 0.91 12.69 16.14
C ALA A 71 0.38 13.91 16.90
N SER A 72 -0.70 14.53 16.43
CA SER A 72 -1.35 15.65 17.14
C SER A 72 -1.82 15.23 18.53
N ALA A 73 -2.44 14.05 18.66
CA ALA A 73 -2.86 13.52 19.95
C ALA A 73 -1.69 13.31 20.92
N VAL A 74 -0.56 12.75 20.45
CA VAL A 74 0.66 12.64 21.28
C VAL A 74 1.15 14.00 21.75
N CYS A 75 1.22 14.99 20.85
CA CYS A 75 1.62 16.35 21.23
C CYS A 75 0.66 16.97 22.25
N SER A 76 -0.65 16.81 22.07
CA SER A 76 -1.65 17.30 23.02
C SER A 76 -1.51 16.66 24.40
N GLY A 77 -1.30 15.34 24.46
CA GLY A 77 -1.08 14.65 25.74
C GLY A 77 0.22 15.09 26.41
N LEU A 78 1.31 15.24 25.65
CA LEU A 78 2.57 15.76 26.19
C LEU A 78 2.42 17.20 26.72
N GLN A 79 1.66 18.04 26.04
CA GLN A 79 1.38 19.39 26.51
C GLN A 79 0.53 19.38 27.78
N GLY A 80 -0.55 18.58 27.82
CA GLY A 80 -1.37 18.45 29.03
C GLY A 80 -0.59 17.90 30.23
N LEU A 81 0.34 16.98 29.99
CA LEU A 81 1.26 16.49 31.01
C LEU A 81 2.20 17.59 31.50
N LEU A 82 2.76 18.40 30.60
CA LEU A 82 3.63 19.51 30.94
C LEU A 82 2.88 20.57 31.76
N ASP A 83 1.70 20.96 31.30
CA ASP A 83 0.83 21.93 31.98
C ASP A 83 0.49 21.44 33.41
N THR A 84 0.21 20.14 33.56
CA THR A 84 -0.05 19.51 34.88
C THR A 84 1.17 19.57 35.80
N LEU A 85 2.37 19.35 35.26
CA LEU A 85 3.62 19.36 36.03
C LEU A 85 4.09 20.77 36.40
N GLU A 86 3.77 21.77 35.57
CA GLU A 86 4.11 23.17 35.79
C GLU A 86 3.06 23.91 36.64
N SER A 87 1.91 23.28 36.91
CA SER A 87 0.85 23.87 37.72
C SER A 87 1.24 23.98 39.20
N ASP A 88 1.07 25.18 39.76
CA ASP A 88 1.19 25.43 41.20
C ASP A 88 -0.05 24.96 41.99
N ASP A 89 -1.12 24.51 41.32
CA ASP A 89 -2.33 24.01 41.98
C ASP A 89 -2.15 22.53 42.39
N PRO A 90 -2.10 22.21 43.70
CA PRO A 90 -1.96 20.84 44.18
C PRO A 90 -3.14 19.93 43.78
N LYS A 91 -4.28 20.48 43.33
CA LYS A 91 -5.39 19.69 42.77
C LYS A 91 -5.15 19.25 41.33
N GLU A 92 -4.39 20.03 40.56
CA GLU A 92 -4.02 19.65 39.19
C GLU A 92 -2.92 18.60 39.22
N LEU A 93 -2.00 18.69 40.19
CA LEU A 93 -0.99 17.68 40.52
C LEU A 93 -1.58 16.45 41.24
N ASN A 94 -2.70 15.91 40.74
CA ASN A 94 -3.24 14.63 41.19
C ASN A 94 -2.66 13.50 40.33
N SER A 95 -2.21 12.44 41.02
CA SER A 95 -1.83 11.17 40.39
C SER A 95 -2.82 10.69 39.33
N ASP A 96 -4.15 10.78 39.53
CA ASP A 96 -5.13 10.30 38.55
C ASP A 96 -5.03 11.02 37.19
N ASN A 97 -4.81 12.34 37.20
CA ASN A 97 -4.62 13.12 35.98
C ASN A 97 -3.32 12.72 35.28
N MET A 98 -2.24 12.59 36.05
CA MET A 98 -0.93 12.15 35.55
C MET A 98 -1.03 10.74 34.93
N PHE A 99 -1.78 9.83 35.55
CA PHE A 99 -2.04 8.49 35.03
C PHE A 99 -2.82 8.53 33.72
N SER A 100 -3.89 9.33 33.66
CA SER A 100 -4.73 9.49 32.47
C SER A 100 -3.92 10.03 31.29
N GLU A 101 -3.14 11.09 31.50
CA GLU A 101 -2.29 11.67 30.45
C GLU A 101 -1.20 10.71 30.00
N ALA A 102 -0.55 10.01 30.93
CA ALA A 102 0.47 9.01 30.60
C ALA A 102 -0.09 7.83 29.78
N ASP A 103 -1.31 7.36 30.09
CA ASP A 103 -1.98 6.32 29.31
C ASP A 103 -2.45 6.83 27.93
N TYR A 104 -2.93 8.07 27.88
CA TYR A 104 -3.31 8.73 26.64
C TYR A 104 -2.10 8.83 25.69
N ILE A 105 -0.97 9.37 26.16
CA ILE A 105 0.29 9.45 25.39
C ILE A 105 0.72 8.06 24.94
N ARG A 106 0.70 7.06 25.83
CA ARG A 106 1.08 5.68 25.50
C ARG A 106 0.26 5.11 24.35
N THR A 107 -1.06 5.28 24.41
CA THR A 107 -2.00 4.75 23.43
C THR A 107 -1.74 5.34 22.05
N TRP A 108 -1.68 6.67 21.96
CA TRP A 108 -1.50 7.35 20.68
C TRP A 108 -0.10 7.18 20.10
N LEU A 109 0.93 7.13 20.95
CA LEU A 109 2.29 6.90 20.51
C LEU A 109 2.45 5.47 19.95
N LYS A 110 1.83 4.48 20.59
CA LYS A 110 1.80 3.11 20.06
C LYS A 110 1.14 3.05 18.69
N GLU A 111 -0.01 3.72 18.53
CA GLU A 111 -0.74 3.76 17.26
C GLU A 111 0.07 4.46 16.15
N ALA A 112 0.69 5.61 16.47
CA ALA A 112 1.54 6.35 15.55
C ALA A 112 2.75 5.52 15.11
N LEU A 113 3.47 4.91 16.05
CA LEU A 113 4.66 4.11 15.76
C LEU A 113 4.30 2.84 14.96
N PHE A 114 3.14 2.23 15.23
CA PHE A 114 2.64 1.11 14.46
C PHE A 114 2.36 1.50 13.00
N HIS A 115 1.76 2.68 12.79
CA HIS A 115 1.54 3.22 11.45
C HIS A 115 2.86 3.43 10.70
N VAL A 116 3.85 4.03 11.35
CA VAL A 116 5.17 4.24 10.75
C VAL A 116 5.85 2.92 10.39
N PHE A 117 5.84 1.96 11.30
CA PHE A 117 6.48 0.67 11.11
C PHE A 117 5.85 -0.15 9.97
N LEU A 118 4.52 -0.20 9.87
CA LEU A 118 3.83 -1.03 8.89
C LEU A 118 3.70 -0.39 7.51
N TYR A 119 3.48 0.92 7.44
CA TYR A 119 3.07 1.55 6.18
C TYR A 119 4.16 2.45 5.58
N PHE A 120 5.06 3.01 6.40
CA PHE A 120 6.05 3.97 5.92
C PHE A 120 7.45 3.36 5.82
N ALA A 121 7.90 2.62 6.84
CA ALA A 121 9.22 1.98 6.81
C ALA A 121 9.43 1.05 5.58
N PRO A 122 8.44 0.25 5.13
CA PRO A 122 8.62 -0.61 3.95
C PRO A 122 8.66 0.14 2.60
N LEU A 123 8.26 1.42 2.57
CA LEU A 123 8.29 2.24 1.35
C LEU A 123 9.66 2.89 1.12
N ILE A 124 10.56 2.81 2.11
CA ILE A 124 11.88 3.44 2.05
C ILE A 124 12.77 2.62 1.11
N PRO A 125 13.26 3.20 0.01
CA PRO A 125 14.07 2.45 -0.94
C PRO A 125 15.44 2.13 -0.34
N GLU A 126 15.91 0.90 -0.52
CA GLU A 126 17.28 0.52 -0.21
C GLU A 126 18.22 1.32 -1.12
N THR A 127 18.86 2.34 -0.56
CA THR A 127 19.75 3.26 -1.28
C THR A 127 21.11 3.26 -0.60
N GLN A 128 22.16 3.16 -1.42
CA GLN A 128 23.55 3.18 -0.96
C GLN A 128 23.87 4.58 -0.39
N GLY A 129 23.68 4.77 0.91
CA GLY A 129 24.00 6.01 1.64
C GLY A 129 22.91 6.57 2.54
N LEU A 130 21.67 6.07 2.48
CA LEU A 130 20.61 6.38 3.45
C LEU A 130 20.36 5.18 4.36
N PRO A 131 19.79 5.39 5.56
CA PRO A 131 19.41 4.28 6.43
C PRO A 131 18.43 3.36 5.71
N ASP A 132 18.78 2.08 5.61
CA ASP A 132 17.89 1.09 5.01
C ASP A 132 16.67 0.80 5.90
N GLN A 133 15.72 0.01 5.38
CA GLN A 133 14.51 -0.33 6.11
C GLN A 133 14.81 -1.04 7.44
N ASN A 134 15.87 -1.84 7.52
CA ASN A 134 16.22 -2.59 8.72
C ASN A 134 16.79 -1.67 9.80
N HIS A 135 17.60 -0.69 9.42
CA HIS A 135 18.08 0.35 10.31
C HIS A 135 16.90 1.13 10.91
N ILE A 136 15.97 1.57 10.07
CA ILE A 136 14.81 2.35 10.50
C ILE A 136 13.91 1.53 11.42
N LYS A 137 13.61 0.27 11.06
CA LYS A 137 12.86 -0.66 11.93
C LYS A 137 13.54 -0.86 13.28
N SER A 138 14.87 -1.03 13.30
CA SER A 138 15.63 -1.22 14.55
C SER A 138 15.60 0.04 15.41
N TRP A 139 15.78 1.22 14.81
CA TRP A 139 15.65 2.51 15.50
C TRP A 139 14.26 2.67 16.10
N PHE A 140 13.20 2.31 15.38
CA PHE A 140 11.83 2.33 15.89
C PHE A 140 11.62 1.44 17.11
N ILE A 141 12.16 0.21 17.09
CA ILE A 141 12.05 -0.71 18.22
C ILE A 141 12.73 -0.13 19.47
N VAL A 142 13.91 0.48 19.29
CA VAL A 142 14.63 1.14 20.39
C VAL A 142 13.79 2.28 20.97
N TRP A 143 13.30 3.20 20.14
CA TRP A 143 12.49 4.33 20.59
C TRP A 143 11.20 3.90 21.29
N PHE A 144 10.48 2.92 20.73
CA PHE A 144 9.29 2.37 21.36
C PHE A 144 9.59 1.78 22.74
N THR A 145 10.69 1.06 22.88
CA THR A 145 11.12 0.49 24.16
C THR A 145 11.44 1.57 25.18
N GLN A 146 12.25 2.56 24.80
CA GLN A 146 12.65 3.66 25.68
C GLN A 146 11.44 4.49 26.14
N PHE A 147 10.50 4.79 25.23
CA PHE A 147 9.28 5.51 25.59
C PHE A 147 8.40 4.73 26.57
N ASN A 148 8.20 3.43 26.35
CA ASN A 148 7.43 2.61 27.29
C ASN A 148 8.08 2.58 28.68
N LEU A 149 9.40 2.48 28.75
CA LEU A 149 10.14 2.56 30.01
C LEU A 149 9.97 3.92 30.69
N ALA A 150 10.07 5.02 29.93
CA ALA A 150 9.86 6.37 30.45
C ALA A 150 8.45 6.54 31.03
N ILE A 151 7.41 6.11 30.31
CA ILE A 151 6.01 6.17 30.78
C ILE A 151 5.82 5.33 32.05
N GLN A 152 6.38 4.13 32.11
CA GLN A 152 6.30 3.29 33.31
C GLN A 152 7.00 3.91 34.52
N ASN A 153 8.17 4.49 34.30
CA ASN A 153 8.91 5.18 35.37
C ASN A 153 8.17 6.43 35.85
N PHE A 154 7.59 7.20 34.93
CA PHE A 154 6.76 8.36 35.25
C PHE A 154 5.54 7.96 36.09
N ILE A 155 4.81 6.93 35.66
CA ILE A 155 3.67 6.36 36.39
C ILE A 155 4.09 5.95 37.82
N ARG A 156 5.21 5.25 37.98
CA ARG A 156 5.71 4.87 39.32
C ARG A 156 6.05 6.08 40.18
N ALA A 157 6.66 7.11 39.60
CA ALA A 157 6.98 8.34 40.32
C ALA A 157 5.71 9.06 40.80
N ALA A 158 4.68 9.13 39.94
CA ALA A 158 3.37 9.69 40.30
C ALA A 158 2.69 8.92 41.45
N ASP A 159 2.73 7.58 41.42
CA ASP A 159 2.20 6.72 42.50
C ASP A 159 2.98 6.87 43.81
N THR A 160 4.29 7.10 43.75
CA THR A 160 5.06 7.38 44.98
C THR A 160 4.72 8.75 45.57
N LEU A 161 4.46 9.75 44.72
CA LEU A 161 4.11 11.09 45.17
C LEU A 161 2.73 11.13 45.85
N SER A 162 1.75 10.38 45.36
CA SER A 162 0.41 10.33 45.96
C SER A 162 0.33 9.60 47.31
N ARG A 163 1.39 8.87 47.68
CA ARG A 163 1.49 8.12 48.95
C ARG A 163 2.28 8.84 50.03
N CYS A 164 2.87 10.00 49.74
CA CYS A 164 3.56 10.85 50.70
C CYS A 164 2.61 11.89 51.30
#